data_AF-A0A2B3TSC1-F1
#
_entry.id   AF-A0A2B3TSC1-F1
#
_cell.length_a   1.000
_cell.length_b   1.000
_cell.length_c   1.000
_cell.angle_alpha   90.00
_cell.angle_beta   90.00
_cell.angle_gamma   90.00
#
_symmetry.space_group_name_H-M   'P 1'
#
loop_
_entity.id
_entity.type
_entity.pdbx_description
1 polymer ?
#
loop_
_entity_poly.entity_id
_entity_poly.type
_entity_poly.pdbx_seq_one_letter_code
_entity_poly.pdbx_strand_id
1 'polypeptide(L)'
;MDMASGCIMGQCPICEEWVYEDEVVLDQHDNVLHKTCFHSRNNDKKVIYQLQQELLKAEKRIEELENQIKKGQISLFLINKSS
;
A
#
# COMPACT_ATOMS: atom_id res chain seq x y z
N MET A 1 19.01 -27.28 8.24
CA MET A 1 19.79 -26.42 7.33
C MET A 1 19.51 -26.97 5.94
N ASP A 2 18.55 -26.39 5.24
CA ASP A 2 18.29 -26.78 3.86
C ASP A 2 19.44 -26.23 3.02
N MET A 3 20.27 -27.13 2.50
CA MET A 3 21.30 -26.78 1.54
C MET A 3 20.57 -26.40 0.26
N ALA A 4 20.65 -25.13 -0.15
CA ALA A 4 20.21 -24.72 -1.49
C ALA A 4 20.90 -25.64 -2.50
N SER A 5 20.12 -26.48 -3.17
CA SER A 5 20.59 -27.48 -4.12
C SER A 5 19.99 -27.13 -5.45
N GLY A 6 20.74 -26.38 -6.24
CA GLY A 6 20.28 -25.90 -7.54
C GLY A 6 21.31 -25.01 -8.21
N CYS A 7 21.14 -24.81 -9.52
CA CYS A 7 21.93 -23.83 -10.25
C CYS A 7 21.50 -22.41 -9.85
N ILE A 8 22.45 -21.46 -9.85
CA ILE A 8 22.14 -20.04 -9.66
C ILE A 8 21.42 -19.55 -10.93
N MET A 9 20.20 -19.04 -10.76
CA MET A 9 19.37 -18.54 -11.86
C MET A 9 19.60 -17.06 -12.13
N GLY A 10 20.06 -16.31 -11.13
CA GLY A 10 20.29 -14.87 -11.22
C GLY A 10 20.28 -14.20 -9.85
N GLN A 11 20.30 -12.87 -9.85
CA GLN A 11 20.24 -12.05 -8.63
C GLN A 11 18.85 -11.42 -8.49
N CYS A 12 18.27 -11.50 -7.29
CA CYS A 12 16.97 -10.90 -7.01
C CYS A 12 17.10 -9.38 -6.87
N PRO A 13 16.42 -8.55 -7.68
CA PRO A 13 16.47 -7.09 -7.55
C PRO A 13 15.77 -6.52 -6.31
N ILE A 14 15.13 -7.36 -5.48
CA ILE A 14 14.41 -6.90 -4.26
C ILE A 14 15.31 -6.96 -3.02
N CYS A 15 15.97 -8.10 -2.80
CA CYS A 15 16.84 -8.30 -1.64
C CYS A 15 18.33 -8.35 -2.01
N GLU A 16 18.66 -8.30 -3.30
CA GLU A 16 20.02 -8.37 -3.85
C GLU A 16 20.74 -9.70 -3.61
N GLU A 17 20.03 -10.73 -3.11
CA GLU A 17 20.58 -12.07 -2.92
C GLU A 17 20.48 -12.95 -4.18
N TRP A 18 21.32 -13.98 -4.26
CA TRP A 18 21.26 -14.98 -5.33
C TRP A 18 19.99 -15.82 -5.23
N VAL A 19 19.38 -16.11 -6.38
CA VAL A 19 18.19 -16.96 -6.51
C VAL A 19 18.62 -18.30 -7.08
N TYR A 20 18.26 -19.37 -6.37
CA TYR A 20 18.51 -20.74 -6.82
C TYR A 20 17.31 -21.30 -7.60
N GLU A 21 17.59 -22.32 -8.43
CA GLU A 21 16.63 -22.98 -9.32
C GLU A 21 15.34 -23.47 -8.63
N ASP A 22 15.42 -23.90 -7.37
CA ASP A 22 14.31 -24.42 -6.58
C ASP A 22 13.36 -23.33 -6.05
N GLU A 23 13.83 -22.09 -5.97
CA GLU A 23 13.10 -20.95 -5.43
C GLU A 23 12.81 -19.83 -6.44
N VAL A 24 13.18 -20.03 -7.70
CA VAL A 24 13.01 -19.03 -8.77
C VAL A 24 11.54 -18.82 -9.16
N VAL A 25 11.17 -17.56 -9.34
CA VAL A 25 9.97 -17.10 -10.04
C VAL A 25 10.37 -15.97 -10.98
N LEU A 26 9.80 -15.97 -12.18
CA LEU A 26 9.92 -14.85 -13.12
C LEU A 26 8.73 -13.91 -12.95
N ASP A 27 8.99 -12.61 -12.92
CA ASP A 27 7.91 -11.63 -13.03
C ASP A 27 7.56 -11.30 -14.49
N GLN A 28 6.59 -10.41 -14.67
CA GLN A 28 6.09 -9.98 -15.97
C GLN A 28 7.13 -9.29 -16.88
N HIS A 29 8.34 -9.00 -16.37
CA HIS A 29 9.44 -8.44 -17.14
C HIS A 29 10.65 -9.38 -17.16
N ASP A 30 10.42 -10.69 -16.94
CA ASP A 30 11.45 -11.74 -16.93
C ASP A 30 12.55 -11.54 -15.87
N ASN A 31 12.28 -10.80 -14.79
CA ASN A 31 13.22 -10.69 -13.69
C ASN A 31 13.20 -11.95 -12.83
N VAL A 32 14.39 -12.44 -12.48
CA VAL A 32 14.62 -13.56 -11.57
C VAL A 32 14.38 -13.09 -10.13
N LEU A 33 13.44 -13.71 -9.42
CA LEU A 33 13.06 -13.37 -8.06
C LEU A 33 12.94 -14.61 -7.18
N HIS A 34 13.18 -14.45 -5.87
CA HIS A 34 12.75 -15.44 -4.87
C HIS A 34 11.23 -15.52 -4.84
N LYS A 35 10.67 -16.73 -4.67
CA LYS A 35 9.24 -16.95 -4.40
C LYS A 35 8.72 -16.04 -3.30
N THR A 36 9.44 -15.95 -2.19
CA THR A 36 9.09 -15.12 -1.02
C THR A 36 9.06 -13.63 -1.35
N CYS A 37 10.08 -13.10 -2.03
CA CYS A 37 10.15 -11.71 -2.45
C CYS A 37 9.02 -11.36 -3.44
N PHE A 38 8.71 -12.26 -4.39
CA PHE A 38 7.58 -12.08 -5.31
C PHE A 38 6.24 -12.00 -4.57
N HIS A 39 6.02 -12.88 -3.59
CA HIS A 39 4.79 -12.91 -2.80
C HIS A 39 4.67 -11.68 -1.90
N SER A 40 5.76 -11.26 -1.24
CA SER A 40 5.80 -10.05 -0.43
C SER A 40 5.44 -8.83 -1.27
N ARG A 41 6.09 -8.63 -2.42
CA ARG A 41 5.82 -7.50 -3.32
C ARG A 41 4.35 -7.42 -3.74
N ASN A 42 3.70 -8.57 -3.99
CA ASN A 42 2.29 -8.60 -4.35
C ASN A 42 1.37 -8.32 -3.16
N ASN A 43 1.71 -8.79 -1.97
CA ASN A 43 1.01 -8.43 -0.74
C ASN A 43 1.15 -6.94 -0.45
N ASP A 44 2.34 -6.37 -0.57
CA ASP A 44 2.59 -4.95 -0.34
C ASP A 44 1.74 -4.09 -1.29
N LYS A 45 1.65 -4.45 -2.57
CA LYS A 45 0.74 -3.78 -3.52
C LYS A 45 -0.72 -3.81 -3.07
N LYS A 46 -1.19 -4.95 -2.55
CA LYS A 46 -2.56 -5.10 -2.05
C LYS A 46 -2.79 -4.23 -0.80
N VAL A 47 -1.84 -4.22 0.13
CA VAL A 47 -1.90 -3.41 1.35
C VAL A 47 -1.86 -1.93 1.01
N ILE A 48 -0.97 -1.48 0.11
CA ILE A 48 -0.91 -0.10 -0.37
C ILE A 48 -2.26 0.34 -0.96
N TYR A 49 -2.87 -0.50 -1.80
CA TYR A 49 -4.18 -0.20 -2.36
C TYR A 49 -5.26 -0.07 -1.27
N GLN A 50 -5.27 -0.97 -0.28
CA GLN A 50 -6.21 -0.89 0.84
C GLN A 50 -6.02 0.40 1.66
N LEU A 51 -4.78 0.74 1.99
CA LEU A 51 -4.45 1.98 2.72
C LEU A 51 -4.86 3.23 1.94
N GLN A 52 -4.69 3.26 0.62
CA GLN A 52 -5.14 4.36 -0.22
C GLN A 52 -6.67 4.53 -0.17
N GLN A 53 -7.43 3.43 -0.15
CA GLN A 53 -8.90 3.49 -0.01
C GLN A 53 -9.34 3.98 1.36
N GLU A 54 -8.62 3.60 2.42
CA GLU A 54 -8.90 4.09 3.78
C GLU A 54 -8.57 5.57 3.93
N LEU A 55 -7.45 6.02 3.36
CA LEU A 55 -7.07 7.44 3.31
C LEU A 55 -8.18 8.28 2.65
N LEU A 56 -8.64 7.86 1.46
CA LEU A 56 -9.69 8.57 0.73
C LEU A 56 -11.00 8.68 1.53
N LYS A 57 -11.38 7.61 2.25
CA LYS A 57 -12.56 7.61 3.11
C LYS A 57 -12.38 8.56 4.29
N ALA A 58 -11.21 8.57 4.91
CA ALA A 58 -10.90 9.47 6.03
C ALA A 58 -10.92 10.93 5.59
N GLU A 59 -10.30 11.26 4.45
CA GLU A 59 -10.29 12.61 3.86
C GLU A 59 -11.71 13.11 3.58
N LYS A 60 -12.54 12.28 2.94
CA LYS A 60 -13.96 12.63 2.70
C LYS A 60 -14.72 12.87 4.00
N ARG A 61 -14.45 12.07 5.04
CA ARG A 61 -15.11 12.23 6.33
C ARG A 61 -14.68 13.53 7.03
N ILE A 62 -13.41 13.90 6.91
CA ILE A 62 -12.90 15.19 7.41
C ILE A 62 -13.62 16.34 6.70
N GLU A 63 -13.69 16.30 5.37
CA GLU A 63 -14.38 17.33 4.57
C GLU A 63 -15.86 17.48 4.97
N GLU A 64 -16.58 16.37 5.18
CA GLU A 64 -17.97 16.39 5.64
C GLU A 64 -18.12 17.05 7.01
N LEU A 65 -17.20 16.75 7.95
CA LEU A 65 -17.23 17.31 9.30
C LEU A 65 -16.87 18.80 9.29
N GLU A 66 -15.87 19.21 8.52
CA GLU A 66 -15.51 20.62 8.34
C GLU A 66 -16.68 21.42 7.76
N ASN A 67 -17.37 20.87 6.77
CA ASN A 67 -18.57 21.49 6.19
C ASN A 67 -19.71 21.61 7.22
N GLN A 68 -19.91 20.62 8.09
CA GLN A 68 -20.89 20.69 9.17
C GLN A 68 -20.53 21.78 10.19
N ILE A 69 -19.26 21.85 10.59
CA ILE A 69 -18.76 22.88 11.51
C ILE A 69 -18.99 24.27 10.91
N LYS A 70 -18.61 24.47 9.64
CA LYS A 70 -18.79 25.75 8.94
C LYS A 70 -20.27 26.18 8.89
N LYS A 71 -21.18 25.25 8.58
CA LYS A 71 -22.63 25.52 8.59
C LYS A 71 -23.13 25.87 10.00
N GLY A 72 -22.69 25.14 11.01
CA GLY A 72 -23.02 25.41 12.41
C GLY A 72 -22.56 26.80 12.87
N GLN A 73 -21.32 27.18 12.57
CA GLN A 73 -20.77 28.50 12.89
C GLN A 73 -21.55 29.64 12.22
N ILE A 74 -21.93 29.47 10.94
CA ILE A 74 -22.75 30.45 10.23
C ILE A 74 -24.12 30.60 10.91
N SER A 75 -24.75 29.49 11.31
CA SER A 75 -26.06 29.54 11.98
C SER A 75 -26.02 30.28 13.32
N LEU A 76 -24.99 30.04 14.15
CA LEU A 76 -24.77 30.74 15.42
C LEU A 76 -24.55 32.24 15.23
N PHE A 77 -23.76 32.62 14.23
CA PHE A 77 -23.50 34.01 13.92
C PHE A 77 -24.77 34.78 13.50
N LEU A 78 -25.65 34.15 12.73
CA LEU A 78 -26.92 34.75 12.30
C LEU A 78 -27.90 34.92 13.47
N ILE A 79 -27.96 33.96 14.39
CA ILE A 79 -28.80 34.06 15.60
C ILE A 79 -28.36 35.25 16.47
N ASN A 80 -27.05 35.39 16.70
CA ASN A 80 -26.50 36.46 17.56
C ASN A 80 -26.61 37.87 16.97
N LYS A 81 -26.80 38.02 15.64
CA LYS A 81 -27.05 39.33 14.99
C LYS A 81 -28.52 39.75 14.99
N SER A 82 -29.42 38.83 15.33
CA SER A 82 -30.87 39.02 15.30
C SER A 82 -31.46 39.32 16.68
N SER A 83 -30.61 39.38 17.71
CA SER A 83 -30.93 39.78 19.10
C SER A 83 -30.34 41.15 19.40
#